data_AF-I1BMW4-F1
#
_entry.id   AF-I1BMW4-F1
#
_cell.length_a   1.000
_cell.length_b   1.000
_cell.length_c   1.000
_cell.angle_alpha   90.00
_cell.angle_beta   90.00
_cell.angle_gamma   90.00
#
_symmetry.space_group_name_H-M   'P 1'
#
loop_
_entity.id
_entity.type
_entity.pdbx_description
1 polymer ?
#
loop_
_entity_poly.entity_id
_entity_poly.type
_entity_poly.pdbx_seq_one_letter_code
_entity_poly.pdbx_strand_id
1 'polypeptide(L)'
;MTPQQSADLKALHESIQLGTATTNHHQQEENDASSTEDNAAQPIVIPNEEEQRPPVGSEEWHRRRRESHKLVERKRREAINDGINEIARIVPGCEKNKGSILSRAVSYIKQLKEQEVAILEKSSLEKLLTEQTINQLKQQVDMLKEHIKELARQSDNLRSELDAVKTENNYLKDRLQPFEKLKE
;
A
#
# COMPACT_ATOMS: atom_id res chain seq x y z
N MET A 1 -20.82 -10.36 -13.59
CA MET A 1 -20.62 -9.68 -12.30
C MET A 1 -21.86 -9.88 -11.47
N THR A 2 -21.72 -10.45 -10.28
CA THR A 2 -22.84 -10.60 -9.35
C THR A 2 -23.27 -9.20 -8.86
N PRO A 3 -24.54 -9.02 -8.42
CA PRO A 3 -25.00 -7.75 -7.86
C PRO A 3 -24.14 -7.26 -6.69
N GLN A 4 -23.60 -8.20 -5.91
CA GLN A 4 -22.68 -7.93 -4.80
C GLN A 4 -21.36 -7.30 -5.28
N GLN A 5 -20.75 -7.86 -6.34
CA GLN A 5 -19.51 -7.32 -6.92
C GLN A 5 -19.68 -5.89 -7.46
N SER A 6 -20.86 -5.55 -7.97
CA SER A 6 -21.15 -4.18 -8.43
C SER A 6 -21.38 -3.21 -7.27
N ALA A 7 -21.90 -3.68 -6.14
CA ALA A 7 -22.10 -2.86 -4.94
C ALA A 7 -20.75 -2.56 -4.26
N ASP A 8 -19.87 -3.55 -4.18
CA ASP A 8 -18.54 -3.40 -3.57
C ASP A 8 -17.65 -2.43 -4.38
N LEU A 9 -17.72 -2.48 -5.72
CA LEU A 9 -17.04 -1.53 -6.59
C LEU A 9 -17.57 -0.09 -6.45
N LYS A 10 -18.89 0.08 -6.28
CA LYS A 10 -19.49 1.41 -6.05
C LYS A 10 -19.12 1.98 -4.68
N ALA A 11 -19.13 1.16 -3.62
CA ALA A 11 -18.76 1.58 -2.28
C ALA A 11 -17.27 2.00 -2.20
N LEU A 12 -16.39 1.33 -2.96
CA LEU A 12 -14.98 1.72 -3.06
C LEU A 12 -14.81 3.04 -3.81
N HIS A 13 -15.54 3.26 -4.90
CA HIS A 13 -15.50 4.53 -5.65
C HIS A 13 -15.98 5.72 -4.80
N GLU A 14 -17.04 5.53 -4.00
CA GLU A 14 -17.61 6.57 -3.13
C GLU A 14 -16.70 6.93 -1.95
N SER A 15 -16.00 5.94 -1.38
CA SER A 15 -15.01 6.17 -0.31
C SER A 15 -13.74 6.88 -0.79
N ILE A 16 -13.32 6.65 -2.04
CA ILE A 16 -12.21 7.38 -2.68
C ILE A 16 -12.57 8.86 -2.93
N GLN A 17 -13.84 9.15 -3.24
CA GLN A 17 -14.31 10.52 -3.47
C GLN A 17 -14.36 11.35 -2.16
N LEU A 18 -14.79 10.72 -1.05
CA LEU A 18 -14.97 11.38 0.25
C LEU A 18 -13.67 11.56 1.04
N GLY A 19 -12.60 10.80 0.75
CA GLY A 19 -11.32 10.85 1.45
C GLY A 19 -10.43 12.07 1.16
N THR A 20 -10.84 12.99 0.27
CA THR A 20 -10.05 14.19 -0.07
C THR A 20 -10.49 15.48 0.62
N ALA A 21 -11.53 15.42 1.47
CA ALA A 21 -11.96 16.54 2.29
C ALA A 21 -11.71 16.23 3.77
N THR A 22 -10.92 17.08 4.43
CA THR A 22 -10.63 17.12 5.89
C THR A 22 -9.30 16.49 6.30
N THR A 23 -8.25 17.30 6.34
CA THR A 23 -7.34 17.43 7.50
C THR A 23 -6.55 18.72 7.30
N ASN A 24 -7.15 19.83 7.74
CA ASN A 24 -6.46 21.10 7.91
C ASN A 24 -6.19 21.21 9.42
N HIS A 25 -5.08 20.63 9.89
CA HIS A 25 -4.69 20.71 11.29
C HIS A 25 -3.71 21.86 11.46
N HIS A 26 -4.25 23.00 11.89
CA HIS A 26 -3.54 24.18 12.33
C HIS A 26 -2.96 23.87 13.72
N GLN A 27 -1.64 23.72 13.84
CA GLN A 27 -0.93 23.67 15.11
C GLN A 27 -0.43 25.08 15.44
N GLN A 28 -0.99 25.66 16.50
CA GLN A 28 -0.47 26.84 17.17
C GLN A 28 0.72 26.39 18.03
N GLU A 29 1.91 26.92 17.75
CA GLU A 29 3.05 26.80 18.66
C GLU A 29 2.92 27.90 19.74
N GLU A 30 2.79 27.46 20.98
CA GLU A 30 2.91 28.30 22.17
C GLU A 30 4.38 28.65 22.40
N ASN A 31 4.65 29.95 22.52
CA ASN A 31 5.92 30.48 22.98
C ASN A 31 5.97 30.34 24.50
N ASP A 32 6.86 29.49 25.02
CA ASP A 32 7.22 29.49 26.43
C ASP A 32 8.65 30.01 26.63
N ALA A 33 8.76 30.98 27.52
CA ALA A 33 9.97 31.67 27.88
C ALA A 33 10.59 30.96 29.09
N SER A 34 11.84 30.54 29.01
CA SER A 34 12.63 30.31 30.21
C SER A 34 14.11 30.56 29.99
N SER A 35 14.59 31.47 30.81
CA SER A 35 15.98 31.88 31.07
C SER A 35 16.82 30.74 31.64
N THR A 36 18.06 30.63 31.20
CA THR A 36 19.18 30.29 32.09
C THR A 36 20.50 30.77 31.50
N GLU A 37 21.23 31.52 32.32
CA GLU A 37 22.53 32.12 32.07
C GLU A 37 23.64 31.08 32.13
N ASP A 38 24.68 31.29 31.31
CA ASP A 38 26.12 31.18 31.62
C ASP A 38 26.92 30.69 30.42
N ASN A 39 27.56 31.61 29.69
CA ASN A 39 28.93 31.37 29.25
C ASN A 39 29.72 32.63 28.90
N ALA A 40 31.01 32.56 29.22
CA ALA A 40 31.94 33.67 29.32
C ALA A 40 32.28 34.34 27.98
N ALA A 41 32.32 35.67 28.07
CA ALA A 41 32.97 36.66 27.21
C ALA A 41 34.04 36.16 26.21
N GLN A 42 33.74 36.34 24.92
CA GLN A 42 34.64 37.01 23.96
C GLN A 42 33.80 37.91 23.04
N PRO A 43 34.12 39.20 22.87
CA PRO A 43 33.37 40.07 21.97
C PRO A 43 33.82 39.81 20.53
N ILE A 44 33.04 39.04 19.80
CA ILE A 44 33.11 39.06 18.33
C ILE A 44 32.57 40.43 17.93
N VAL A 45 33.46 41.34 17.54
CA VAL A 45 33.11 42.63 16.95
C VAL A 45 32.48 42.35 15.58
N ILE A 46 31.16 42.15 15.59
CA ILE A 46 30.34 42.21 14.38
C ILE A 46 30.20 43.70 14.06
N PRO A 47 30.69 44.20 12.91
CA PRO A 47 30.46 45.60 12.54
C PRO A 47 28.95 45.88 12.54
N ASN A 48 28.56 46.82 13.38
CA ASN A 48 27.18 47.24 13.61
C ASN A 48 26.65 47.95 12.36
N GLU A 49 26.08 47.21 11.40
CA GLU A 49 25.42 47.77 10.21
C GLU A 49 24.02 48.37 10.52
N GLU A 50 23.54 48.29 11.76
CA GLU A 50 22.19 48.72 12.13
C GLU A 50 22.02 50.24 12.32
N GLU A 51 23.09 51.03 12.39
CA GLU A 51 23.04 52.47 12.67
C GLU A 51 22.86 53.39 11.44
N GLN A 52 22.78 52.85 10.22
CA GLN A 52 22.59 53.66 9.01
C GLN A 52 21.25 53.39 8.32
N ARG A 53 20.15 53.38 9.09
CA ARG A 53 18.83 53.56 8.48
C ARG A 53 18.70 55.02 8.05
N PRO A 54 18.78 55.32 6.75
CA PRO A 54 18.77 56.69 6.26
C PRO A 54 17.44 57.36 6.66
N PRO A 55 17.42 58.69 6.89
CA PRO A 55 16.22 59.40 7.31
C PRO A 55 15.04 59.10 6.38
N VAL A 56 13.85 58.87 6.95
CA VAL A 56 12.64 58.58 6.17
C VAL A 56 12.36 59.77 5.23
N GLY A 57 12.24 59.50 3.93
CA GLY A 57 12.08 60.54 2.89
C GLY A 57 13.40 61.03 2.27
N SER A 58 14.56 60.61 2.78
CA SER A 58 15.85 60.87 2.11
C SER A 58 16.01 60.04 0.83
N GLU A 59 16.84 60.51 -0.09
CA GLU A 59 17.12 59.83 -1.36
C GLU A 59 17.73 58.43 -1.16
N GLU A 60 18.56 58.27 -0.13
CA GLU A 60 19.15 56.98 0.25
C GLU A 60 18.11 56.01 0.84
N TRP A 61 17.11 56.52 1.56
CA TRP A 61 15.98 55.73 2.04
C TRP A 61 15.14 55.21 0.87
N HIS A 62 14.83 56.07 -0.09
CA HIS A 62 14.12 55.67 -1.31
C HIS A 62 14.94 54.70 -2.17
N ARG A 63 16.27 54.85 -2.25
CA ARG A 63 17.17 53.93 -2.95
C ARG A 63 17.17 52.55 -2.31
N ARG A 64 17.43 52.46 -1.01
CA ARG A 64 17.50 51.19 -0.25
C ARG A 64 16.16 50.45 -0.29
N ARG A 65 15.03 51.16 -0.20
CA ARG A 65 13.69 50.57 -0.35
C ARG A 65 13.46 50.00 -1.75
N ARG A 66 13.86 50.72 -2.82
CA ARG A 66 13.76 50.22 -4.20
C ARG A 66 14.63 48.99 -4.44
N GLU A 67 15.86 48.97 -3.92
CA GLU A 67 16.79 47.85 -4.04
C GLU A 67 16.30 46.62 -3.29
N SER A 68 15.84 46.80 -2.05
CA SER A 68 15.21 45.74 -1.27
C SER A 68 14.00 45.15 -2.00
N HIS A 69 13.11 46.00 -2.53
CA HIS A 69 11.96 45.55 -3.32
C HIS A 69 12.39 44.76 -4.58
N LYS A 70 13.44 45.21 -5.29
CA LYS A 70 14.00 44.47 -6.44
C LYS A 70 14.56 43.10 -6.02
N LEU A 71 15.23 43.02 -4.87
CA LEU A 71 15.79 41.78 -4.35
C LEU A 71 14.69 40.78 -3.99
N VAL A 72 13.65 41.24 -3.28
CA VAL A 72 12.50 40.41 -2.92
C VAL A 72 11.83 39.85 -4.17
N GLU A 73 11.58 40.70 -5.17
CA GLU A 73 10.94 40.26 -6.41
C GLU A 73 11.83 39.31 -7.23
N ARG A 74 13.16 39.49 -7.20
CA ARG A 74 14.09 38.55 -7.84
C ARG A 74 14.04 37.18 -7.18
N LYS A 75 14.14 37.12 -5.85
CA LYS A 75 14.05 35.87 -5.09
C LYS A 75 12.73 35.15 -5.34
N ARG A 76 11.61 35.89 -5.40
CA ARG A 76 10.31 35.33 -5.76
C ARG A 76 10.33 34.70 -7.16
N ARG A 77 10.92 35.37 -8.15
CA ARG A 77 11.03 34.82 -9.52
C ARG A 77 11.92 33.59 -9.60
N GLU A 78 13.03 33.59 -8.86
CA GLU A 78 13.92 32.42 -8.74
C GLU A 78 13.15 31.23 -8.17
N ALA A 79 12.47 31.40 -7.04
CA ALA A 79 11.66 30.34 -6.43
C ALA A 79 10.57 29.77 -7.38
N ILE A 80 9.89 30.64 -8.15
CA ILE A 80 8.90 30.19 -9.14
C ILE A 80 9.58 29.40 -10.28
N ASN A 81 10.73 29.86 -10.76
CA ASN A 81 11.46 29.19 -11.84
C ASN A 81 11.96 27.82 -11.38
N ASP A 82 12.47 27.73 -10.16
CA ASP A 82 12.94 26.49 -9.56
C ASP A 82 11.78 25.50 -9.43
N GLY A 83 10.62 25.94 -8.95
CA GLY A 83 9.41 25.11 -8.90
C GLY A 83 8.98 24.58 -10.27
N ILE A 84 9.01 25.40 -11.32
CA ILE A 84 8.66 24.96 -12.69
C ILE A 84 9.70 23.97 -13.23
N ASN A 85 10.99 24.18 -12.95
CA ASN A 85 12.05 23.27 -13.38
C ASN A 85 11.98 21.92 -12.67
N GLU A 86 11.55 21.88 -11.40
CA GLU A 86 11.36 20.63 -10.68
C GLU A 86 10.22 19.81 -11.29
N ILE A 87 9.10 20.46 -11.63
CA ILE A 87 7.99 19.82 -12.35
C ILE A 87 8.50 19.21 -13.67
N ALA A 88 9.32 19.93 -14.43
CA ALA A 88 9.87 19.45 -15.69
C ALA A 88 10.78 18.21 -15.54
N ARG A 89 11.40 18.00 -14.36
CA ARG A 89 12.26 16.84 -14.09
C ARG A 89 11.44 15.57 -13.86
N ILE A 90 10.31 15.68 -13.15
CA ILE A 90 9.49 14.52 -12.74
C ILE A 90 8.43 14.15 -13.79
N VAL A 91 8.02 15.09 -14.62
CA VAL A 91 7.00 14.87 -15.65
C VAL A 91 7.67 14.45 -16.97
N PRO A 92 7.31 13.28 -17.55
CA PRO A 92 7.95 12.78 -18.75
C PRO A 92 7.55 13.59 -20.00
N GLY A 93 8.55 13.85 -20.85
CA GLY A 93 8.37 14.54 -22.13
C GLY A 93 8.17 16.05 -21.98
N CYS A 94 8.65 16.65 -20.91
CA CYS A 94 8.65 18.10 -20.76
C CYS A 94 9.71 18.75 -21.65
N GLU A 95 9.33 19.82 -22.34
CA GLU A 95 10.22 20.70 -23.09
C GLU A 95 10.66 21.89 -22.24
N LYS A 96 11.50 22.79 -22.80
CA LYS A 96 12.02 23.97 -22.07
C LYS A 96 11.00 25.10 -21.86
N ASN A 97 9.79 25.01 -22.42
CA ASN A 97 8.78 26.06 -22.33
C ASN A 97 7.92 25.91 -21.05
N LYS A 98 7.89 26.95 -20.21
CA LYS A 98 7.10 26.97 -18.97
C LYS A 98 5.61 26.65 -19.19
N GLY A 99 5.01 27.16 -20.27
CA GLY A 99 3.60 26.88 -20.59
C GLY A 99 3.34 25.42 -20.93
N SER A 100 4.22 24.80 -21.72
CA SER A 100 4.09 23.39 -22.07
C SER A 100 4.40 22.46 -20.89
N ILE A 101 5.37 22.81 -20.04
CA ILE A 101 5.64 22.10 -18.78
C ILE A 101 4.37 22.04 -17.92
N LEU A 102 3.71 23.17 -17.69
CA LEU A 102 2.49 23.24 -16.87
C LEU A 102 1.34 22.44 -17.50
N SER A 103 1.11 22.60 -18.80
CA SER A 103 0.06 21.84 -19.50
C SER A 103 0.32 20.32 -19.45
N ARG A 104 1.57 19.90 -19.69
CA ARG A 104 1.96 18.50 -19.64
C ARG A 104 1.83 17.91 -18.24
N ALA A 105 2.20 18.67 -17.21
CA ALA A 105 2.04 18.27 -15.81
C ALA A 105 0.57 18.00 -15.47
N VAL A 106 -0.34 18.88 -15.88
CA VAL A 106 -1.79 18.68 -15.66
C VAL A 106 -2.27 17.40 -16.34
N SER A 107 -1.91 17.18 -17.61
CA SER A 107 -2.28 15.95 -18.32
C SER A 107 -1.69 14.71 -17.67
N TYR A 108 -0.43 14.77 -17.22
CA TYR A 108 0.23 13.64 -16.58
C TYR A 108 -0.40 13.30 -15.22
N ILE A 109 -0.77 14.29 -14.41
CA ILE A 109 -1.49 14.05 -13.14
C ILE A 109 -2.83 13.36 -13.40
N LYS A 110 -3.58 13.80 -14.43
CA LYS A 110 -4.85 13.13 -14.81
C LYS A 110 -4.61 11.67 -15.22
N GLN A 111 -3.61 11.44 -16.07
CA GLN A 111 -3.23 10.10 -16.48
C GLN A 111 -2.80 9.23 -15.29
N LEU A 112 -2.03 9.76 -14.35
CA LEU A 112 -1.61 9.02 -13.15
C LEU A 112 -2.82 8.63 -12.29
N LYS A 113 -3.80 9.52 -12.12
CA LYS A 113 -5.05 9.20 -11.41
C LYS A 113 -5.86 8.10 -12.11
N GLU A 114 -5.99 8.18 -13.43
CA GLU A 114 -6.68 7.14 -14.22
C GLU A 114 -5.93 5.80 -14.14
N GLN A 115 -4.60 5.82 -14.20
CA GLN A 115 -3.75 4.63 -14.04
C GLN A 115 -3.85 4.02 -12.64
N GLU A 116 -3.89 4.84 -11.60
CA GLU A 116 -4.10 4.41 -10.22
C GLU A 116 -5.41 3.64 -10.08
N VAL A 117 -6.52 4.19 -10.60
CA VAL A 117 -7.83 3.53 -10.59
C VAL A 117 -7.76 2.19 -11.35
N ALA A 118 -7.18 2.18 -12.56
CA ALA A 118 -7.08 0.96 -13.36
C ALA A 118 -6.22 -0.13 -12.67
N ILE A 119 -5.15 0.26 -11.97
CA ILE A 119 -4.32 -0.67 -11.19
C ILE A 119 -5.10 -1.24 -10.01
N LEU A 120 -5.86 -0.41 -9.30
CA LEU A 120 -6.70 -0.86 -8.19
C LEU A 120 -7.79 -1.83 -8.66
N GLU A 121 -8.46 -1.53 -9.77
CA GLU A 121 -9.46 -2.42 -10.38
C GLU A 121 -8.84 -3.76 -10.78
N LYS A 122 -7.68 -3.73 -11.46
CA LYS A 122 -6.95 -4.95 -11.85
C LYS A 122 -6.54 -5.77 -10.62
N SER A 123 -5.97 -5.13 -9.60
CA SER A 123 -5.55 -5.81 -8.37
C SER A 123 -6.74 -6.43 -7.63
N SER A 124 -7.88 -5.75 -7.60
CA SER A 124 -9.12 -6.25 -7.00
C SER A 124 -9.64 -7.48 -7.74
N LEU A 125 -9.65 -7.45 -9.08
CA LEU A 125 -10.08 -8.58 -9.90
C LEU A 125 -9.16 -9.80 -9.72
N GLU A 126 -7.84 -9.59 -9.72
CA GLU A 126 -6.84 -10.64 -9.50
C GLU A 126 -6.99 -11.29 -8.12
N LYS A 127 -7.22 -10.47 -7.08
CA LYS A 127 -7.49 -10.96 -5.72
C LYS A 127 -8.74 -11.85 -5.68
N LEU A 128 -9.84 -11.37 -6.24
CA LEU A 128 -11.11 -12.12 -6.29
C LEU A 128 -10.97 -13.46 -7.02
N LEU A 129 -10.28 -13.47 -8.18
CA LEU A 129 -10.07 -14.69 -8.95
C LEU A 129 -9.21 -15.69 -8.18
N THR A 130 -8.15 -15.21 -7.54
CA THR A 130 -7.26 -16.04 -6.71
C THR A 130 -8.01 -16.62 -5.51
N GLU A 131 -8.84 -15.83 -4.83
CA GLU A 131 -9.69 -16.30 -3.74
C GLU A 131 -10.68 -17.37 -4.21
N GLN A 132 -11.30 -17.19 -5.38
CA GLN A 132 -12.17 -18.19 -5.97
C GLN A 132 -11.43 -19.51 -6.26
N THR A 133 -10.24 -19.44 -6.88
CA THR A 133 -9.41 -20.62 -7.15
C THR A 133 -8.98 -21.32 -5.86
N ILE A 134 -8.57 -20.57 -4.83
CA ILE A 134 -8.22 -21.12 -3.51
C ILE A 134 -9.41 -21.87 -2.92
N ASN A 135 -10.62 -21.28 -2.99
CA ASN A 135 -11.82 -21.93 -2.46
C ASN A 135 -12.18 -23.21 -3.22
N GLN A 136 -12.05 -23.21 -4.55
CA GLN A 136 -12.25 -24.41 -5.37
C GLN A 136 -11.24 -25.52 -5.02
N LEU A 137 -9.96 -25.17 -4.86
CA LEU A 137 -8.92 -26.13 -4.47
C LEU A 137 -9.17 -26.68 -3.07
N LYS A 138 -9.57 -25.85 -2.11
CA LYS A 138 -9.95 -26.30 -0.76
C LYS A 138 -11.10 -27.31 -0.80
N GLN A 139 -12.15 -27.03 -1.58
CA GLN A 139 -13.27 -27.96 -1.76
C GLN A 139 -12.81 -29.29 -2.37
N GLN A 140 -11.93 -29.28 -3.38
CA GLN A 140 -11.37 -30.50 -3.96
C GLN A 140 -10.55 -31.30 -2.94
N VAL A 141 -9.73 -30.63 -2.13
CA VAL A 141 -8.95 -31.26 -1.06
C VAL A 141 -9.87 -31.91 -0.03
N ASP A 142 -10.93 -31.24 0.39
CA ASP A 142 -11.87 -31.79 1.37
C ASP A 142 -12.64 -32.99 0.82
N MET A 143 -13.07 -32.93 -0.44
CA MET A 143 -13.68 -34.09 -1.12
C MET A 143 -12.72 -35.28 -1.17
N LEU A 144 -11.47 -35.07 -1.59
CA LEU A 144 -10.48 -36.15 -1.66
C LEU A 144 -10.19 -36.75 -0.29
N LYS A 145 -10.14 -35.94 0.77
CA LYS A 145 -10.00 -36.44 2.14
C LYS A 145 -11.17 -37.34 2.55
N GLU A 146 -12.40 -36.97 2.21
CA GLU A 146 -13.57 -37.83 2.48
C GLU A 146 -13.52 -39.14 1.69
N HIS A 147 -13.13 -39.10 0.41
CA HIS A 147 -12.94 -40.32 -0.37
C HIS A 147 -11.87 -41.25 0.23
N ILE A 148 -10.76 -40.69 0.73
CA ILE A 148 -9.70 -41.46 1.40
C ILE A 148 -10.24 -42.12 2.67
N LYS A 149 -11.02 -41.40 3.49
CA LYS A 149 -11.63 -41.95 4.71
C LYS A 149 -12.57 -43.11 4.39
N GLU A 150 -13.40 -42.97 3.35
CA GLU A 150 -14.33 -44.00 2.94
C GLU A 150 -13.61 -45.25 2.44
N LEU A 151 -12.58 -45.09 1.60
CA LEU A 151 -11.76 -46.22 1.14
C LEU A 151 -11.02 -46.91 2.28
N ALA A 152 -10.54 -46.16 3.27
CA ALA A 152 -9.92 -46.73 4.47
C ALA A 152 -10.92 -47.59 5.25
N ARG A 153 -12.14 -47.08 5.48
CA ARG A 153 -13.23 -47.82 6.15
C ARG A 153 -13.60 -49.10 5.38
N GLN A 154 -13.69 -49.03 4.05
CA GLN A 154 -13.95 -50.21 3.23
C GLN A 154 -12.84 -51.25 3.33
N SER A 155 -11.58 -50.80 3.34
CA SER A 155 -10.41 -51.68 3.50
C SER A 155 -10.42 -52.38 4.88
N ASP A 156 -10.78 -51.66 5.93
CA ASP A 156 -10.91 -52.22 7.29
C ASP A 156 -12.04 -53.25 7.38
N ASN A 157 -13.19 -52.97 6.75
CA ASN A 157 -14.31 -53.91 6.70
C ASN A 157 -13.92 -55.22 5.99
N LEU A 158 -13.35 -55.11 4.78
CA LEU A 158 -12.91 -56.28 4.00
C LEU A 158 -11.84 -57.07 4.74
N ARG A 159 -10.94 -56.40 5.45
CA ARG A 159 -9.94 -57.05 6.29
C ARG A 159 -10.59 -57.84 7.44
N SER A 160 -11.57 -57.25 8.13
CA SER A 160 -12.31 -57.96 9.19
C SER A 160 -13.09 -59.16 8.66
N GLU A 161 -13.74 -59.05 7.49
CA GLU A 161 -14.42 -60.17 6.84
C GLU A 161 -13.43 -61.29 6.48
N LEU A 162 -12.28 -60.92 5.91
CA LEU A 162 -11.22 -61.88 5.57
C LEU A 162 -10.71 -62.61 6.81
N ASP A 163 -10.50 -61.92 7.92
CA ASP A 163 -10.04 -62.52 9.18
C ASP A 163 -11.10 -63.45 9.79
N ALA A 164 -12.39 -63.10 9.70
CA ALA A 164 -13.49 -63.97 10.11
C ALA A 164 -13.54 -65.27 9.27
N VAL A 165 -13.48 -65.16 7.94
CA VAL A 165 -13.48 -66.30 7.02
C VAL A 165 -12.26 -67.19 7.22
N LYS A 166 -11.08 -66.60 7.48
CA LYS A 166 -9.87 -67.37 7.82
C LYS A 166 -10.03 -68.15 9.12
N THR A 167 -10.63 -67.52 10.14
CA THR A 167 -10.87 -68.16 11.42
C THR A 167 -11.82 -69.35 11.27
N GLU A 168 -12.91 -69.18 10.53
CA GLU A 168 -13.86 -70.27 10.21
C GLU A 168 -13.19 -71.39 9.41
N ASN A 169 -12.38 -71.06 8.40
CA ASN A 169 -11.64 -72.06 7.62
C ASN A 169 -10.68 -72.87 8.49
N ASN A 170 -9.92 -72.21 9.37
CA ASN A 170 -9.03 -72.88 10.30
C ASN A 170 -9.81 -73.83 11.22
N TYR A 171 -10.94 -73.37 11.76
CA TYR A 171 -11.83 -74.20 12.58
C TYR A 171 -12.32 -75.44 11.83
N LEU A 172 -12.78 -75.29 10.58
CA LEU A 172 -13.22 -76.41 9.75
C LEU A 172 -12.07 -77.38 9.44
N LYS A 173 -10.88 -76.86 9.14
CA LYS A 173 -9.67 -77.65 8.86
C LYS A 173 -9.25 -78.50 10.06
N ASP A 174 -9.24 -77.92 11.26
CA ASP A 174 -8.92 -78.63 12.50
C ASP A 174 -9.94 -79.74 12.80
N ARG A 175 -11.22 -79.52 12.43
CA ARG A 175 -12.29 -80.52 12.60
C ARG A 175 -12.23 -81.67 11.58
N LEU A 176 -11.67 -81.43 10.39
CA LEU A 176 -11.48 -82.45 9.34
C LEU A 176 -10.23 -83.31 9.54
N GLN A 177 -9.19 -82.77 10.20
CA GLN A 177 -7.91 -83.45 10.50
C GLN A 177 -8.03 -84.92 11.00
N PRO A 178 -8.94 -85.27 11.93
CA PRO A 178 -9.06 -86.65 12.41
C PRO A 178 -9.53 -87.63 11.33
N PHE A 179 -10.40 -87.20 10.42
CA PHE A 179 -10.96 -88.06 9.37
C PHE A 179 -9.97 -88.35 8.24
N GLU A 180 -9.01 -87.45 8.03
CA GLU A 180 -7.94 -87.65 7.04
C GLU A 180 -6.92 -88.69 7.52
N LYS A 181 -6.59 -88.72 8.83
CA LYS A 181 -5.67 -89.69 9.43
C LYS A 181 -6.21 -91.13 9.50
N LEU A 182 -7.52 -91.32 9.28
CA LEU A 182 -8.18 -92.63 9.24
C LEU A 182 -8.13 -93.30 7.85
N LYS A 183 -7.59 -92.62 6.84
CA LYS A 183 -7.45 -93.13 5.46
C LYS A 183 -6.05 -93.64 5.09
N GLU A 184 -5.05 -93.43 5.95
CA GLU A 184 -3.71 -94.05 5.87
C GLU A 184 -3.62 -95.28 6.78
#